data_AF-A0A7J4FV01-F1
#
_entry.id   AF-A0A7J4FV01-F1
#
_cell.length_a   1.000
_cell.length_b   1.000
_cell.length_c   1.000
_cell.angle_alpha   90.00
_cell.angle_beta   90.00
_cell.angle_gamma   90.00
#
_symmetry.space_group_name_H-M   'P 1'
#
loop_
_entity.id
_entity.type
_entity.pdbx_description
1 polymer ?
#
loop_
_entity_poly.entity_id
_entity_poly.type
_entity_poly.pdbx_seq_one_letter_code
_entity_poly.pdbx_strand_id
1 'polypeptide(L)'
;MISNSLLYPVIIALLCLIAWSLVSIGQFVSEYTLRNRDVKRLKEGCRDARAKIETGEFREASDILAGSGSNNLLESFIKDLSASIGDERFRVEAEKLLQDYEIKIADELMQVRLVARVGPMLGLMGTLIPMGPALIGLSAGNIQQLA
;
A
#
# COMPACT_ATOMS: atom_id res chain seq x y z
N MET A 1 5.83 -38.77 -25.95
CA MET A 1 4.99 -39.29 -24.84
C MET A 1 5.33 -38.67 -23.49
N ILE A 2 6.56 -38.20 -23.26
CA ILE A 2 6.97 -37.52 -22.01
C ILE A 2 6.49 -36.05 -21.97
N SER A 3 6.53 -35.36 -23.12
CA SER A 3 6.05 -33.97 -23.29
C SER A 3 4.57 -33.76 -22.88
N ASN A 4 3.68 -34.68 -23.28
CA ASN A 4 2.26 -34.57 -22.95
C ASN A 4 1.98 -34.69 -21.44
N SER A 5 2.91 -35.26 -20.67
CA SER A 5 2.83 -35.36 -19.21
C SER A 5 3.33 -34.11 -18.49
N LEU A 6 4.10 -33.23 -19.16
CA LEU A 6 4.55 -31.93 -18.63
C LEU A 6 3.61 -30.79 -19.04
N LEU A 7 2.92 -30.89 -20.18
CA LEU A 7 2.00 -29.87 -20.69
C LEU A 7 0.83 -29.63 -19.73
N TYR A 8 0.16 -30.69 -19.25
CA TYR A 8 -0.97 -30.58 -18.34
C TYR A 8 -0.63 -29.91 -17.00
N PRO A 9 0.43 -30.30 -16.27
CA PRO A 9 0.79 -29.63 -15.01
C PRO A 9 1.22 -28.18 -15.22
N VAL A 10 1.87 -27.84 -16.34
CA VAL A 10 2.26 -26.46 -16.67
C VAL A 10 1.04 -25.58 -16.96
N ILE A 11 0.07 -26.06 -17.74
CA ILE A 11 -1.16 -25.31 -18.02
C ILE A 11 -1.97 -25.09 -16.76
N ILE A 12 -2.07 -26.08 -15.87
CA ILE A 12 -2.73 -25.95 -14.56
C ILE A 12 -2.00 -24.91 -13.72
N ALA A 13 -0.66 -24.94 -13.66
CA ALA A 13 0.12 -23.95 -12.92
C ALA A 13 -0.05 -22.53 -13.47
N LEU A 14 -0.08 -22.35 -14.80
CA LEU A 14 -0.33 -21.06 -15.45
C LEU A 14 -1.73 -20.53 -15.17
N LEU A 15 -2.77 -21.38 -15.24
CA LEU A 15 -4.14 -20.98 -14.90
C LEU A 15 -4.27 -20.58 -13.43
N CYS A 16 -3.66 -21.33 -12.52
CA CYS A 16 -3.62 -20.97 -11.10
C CYS A 16 -2.90 -19.63 -10.88
N LEU A 17 -1.79 -19.37 -11.56
CA LEU A 17 -1.06 -18.10 -11.48
C LEU A 17 -1.87 -16.93 -12.03
N ILE A 18 -2.57 -17.10 -13.14
CA ILE A 18 -3.44 -16.07 -13.72
C ILE A 18 -4.60 -15.75 -12.77
N ALA A 19 -5.25 -16.77 -12.20
CA ALA A 19 -6.31 -16.59 -11.22
C ALA A 19 -5.80 -15.84 -9.98
N TRP A 20 -4.63 -16.23 -9.47
CA TRP A 20 -4.00 -15.57 -8.32
C TRP A 20 -3.67 -14.09 -8.62
N SER A 21 -3.19 -13.80 -9.83
CA SER A 21 -2.92 -12.44 -10.29
C SER A 21 -4.20 -11.59 -10.34
N LEU A 22 -5.29 -12.13 -10.89
CA LEU A 22 -6.59 -11.45 -10.92
C LEU A 22 -7.10 -11.11 -9.51
N VAL A 23 -6.98 -12.06 -8.57
CA VAL A 23 -7.37 -11.86 -7.17
C VAL A 23 -6.52 -10.77 -6.52
N SER A 24 -5.20 -10.79 -6.72
CA SER A 24 -4.29 -9.79 -6.18
C SER A 24 -4.58 -8.37 -6.70
N ILE A 25 -4.93 -8.24 -7.98
CA ILE A 25 -5.36 -6.95 -8.57
C ILE A 25 -6.68 -6.50 -7.95
N GLY A 26 -7.65 -7.41 -7.77
CA GLY A 26 -8.93 -7.11 -7.13
C GLY A 26 -8.78 -6.61 -5.69
N GLN A 27 -7.90 -7.23 -4.91
CA GLN A 27 -7.58 -6.78 -3.55
C GLN A 27 -6.93 -5.40 -3.55
N PHE A 28 -5.97 -5.17 -4.45
CA PHE A 28 -5.30 -3.87 -4.58
C PHE A 28 -6.27 -2.75 -4.99
N VAL A 29 -7.19 -3.02 -5.92
CA VAL A 29 -8.22 -2.07 -6.37
C VAL A 29 -9.23 -1.79 -5.25
N SER A 30 -9.67 -2.82 -4.53
CA SER A 30 -10.58 -2.65 -3.38
C SER A 30 -9.95 -1.78 -2.29
N GLU A 31 -8.68 -2.03 -1.96
CA GLU A 31 -7.90 -1.22 -1.01
C GLU A 31 -7.72 0.24 -1.50
N TYR A 32 -7.52 0.42 -2.81
CA TYR A 32 -7.36 1.73 -3.43
C TYR A 32 -8.67 2.54 -3.40
N THR A 33 -9.83 1.92 -3.63
CA THR A 33 -11.14 2.59 -3.66
C THR A 33 -11.68 2.90 -2.27
N LEU A 34 -11.40 2.07 -1.26
CA LEU A 34 -11.80 2.33 0.13
C LEU A 34 -11.03 3.49 0.79
N ARG A 35 -9.92 3.93 0.19
CA ARG A 35 -9.17 5.11 0.63
C ARG A 35 -9.77 6.41 0.13
N ASN A 36 -11.10 6.54 0.18
CA ASN A 36 -11.74 7.85 0.01
C ASN A 36 -11.49 8.67 1.28
N ARG A 37 -10.30 9.28 1.35
CA ARG A 37 -9.90 10.22 2.41
C ARG A 37 -10.98 11.31 2.45
N ASP A 38 -11.75 11.38 3.52
CA ASP A 38 -12.65 12.52 3.79
C ASP A 38 -11.83 13.77 4.16
N VAL A 39 -11.00 14.21 3.23
CA VAL A 39 -10.15 15.40 3.35
C VAL A 39 -10.99 16.64 3.60
N LYS A 40 -12.24 16.66 3.08
CA LYS A 40 -13.20 17.74 3.34
C LYS A 40 -13.52 17.85 4.84
N ARG A 41 -13.88 16.74 5.47
CA ARG A 41 -14.25 16.69 6.89
C ARG A 41 -13.07 17.01 7.81
N LEU A 42 -11.88 16.53 7.46
CA LEU A 42 -10.64 16.88 8.17
C LEU A 42 -10.32 18.39 8.06
N LYS A 43 -10.47 18.96 6.86
CA LYS A 43 -10.17 20.38 6.61
C LYS A 43 -11.15 21.30 7.34
N GLU A 44 -12.42 20.92 7.40
CA GLU A 44 -13.45 21.60 8.19
C GLU A 44 -13.12 21.51 9.69
N GLY A 45 -12.83 20.32 10.21
CA GLY A 45 -12.45 20.12 11.61
C GLY A 45 -11.21 20.89 12.06
N CYS A 46 -10.15 20.92 11.24
CA CYS A 46 -8.96 21.73 11.52
C CYS A 46 -9.24 23.23 11.51
N ARG A 47 -10.17 23.69 10.65
CA ARG A 47 -10.55 25.11 10.58
C ARG A 47 -11.31 25.52 11.83
N ASP A 48 -12.25 24.70 12.28
CA ASP A 48 -13.06 24.96 13.47
C ASP A 48 -12.21 24.90 14.74
N ALA A 49 -11.33 23.92 14.85
CA ALA A 49 -10.40 23.83 15.97
C ALA A 49 -9.42 25.02 16.02
N ARG A 50 -8.94 25.52 14.87
CA ARG A 50 -8.10 26.72 14.83
C ARG A 50 -8.86 27.96 15.33
N ALA A 51 -10.12 28.14 14.95
CA ALA A 51 -10.95 29.23 15.45
C ALA A 51 -11.15 29.16 16.97
N LYS A 52 -11.23 27.93 17.53
CA LYS A 52 -11.34 27.69 18.98
C LYS A 52 -10.02 27.90 19.73
N ILE A 53 -8.87 27.61 19.12
CA ILE A 53 -7.54 27.95 19.66
C ILE A 53 -7.36 29.47 19.74
N GLU A 54 -7.79 30.21 18.71
CA GLU A 54 -7.71 31.68 18.69
C GLU A 54 -8.60 32.36 19.73
N THR A 55 -9.67 31.68 20.17
CA THR A 55 -10.57 32.15 21.24
C THR A 55 -10.17 31.67 22.65
N GLY A 56 -9.09 30.89 22.77
CA GLY A 56 -8.54 30.41 24.05
C GLY A 56 -9.22 29.15 24.61
N GLU A 57 -10.14 28.54 23.87
CA GLU A 57 -10.87 27.33 24.26
C GLU A 57 -10.15 26.07 23.78
N PHE A 58 -8.95 25.84 24.33
CA PHE A 58 -8.06 24.73 23.95
C PHE A 58 -8.71 23.33 24.11
N ARG A 59 -9.59 23.16 25.11
CA ARG A 59 -10.31 21.90 25.34
C ARG A 59 -11.30 21.58 24.22
N GLU A 60 -12.12 22.53 23.78
CA GLU A 60 -13.07 22.29 22.69
C GLU A 60 -12.34 22.11 21.35
N ALA A 61 -11.25 22.85 21.13
CA ALA A 61 -10.40 22.65 19.97
C ALA A 61 -9.85 21.22 19.90
N SER A 62 -9.40 20.66 21.04
CA SER A 62 -8.87 19.29 21.13
C SER A 62 -9.92 18.23 20.78
N ASP A 63 -11.17 18.43 21.19
CA ASP A 63 -12.28 17.49 21.03
C ASP A 63 -12.79 17.47 19.57
N ILE A 64 -12.90 18.66 18.96
CA ILE A 64 -13.25 18.82 17.55
C ILE A 64 -12.16 18.20 16.65
N LEU A 65 -10.88 18.41 16.98
CA LEU A 65 -9.78 17.83 16.22
C LEU A 65 -9.84 16.30 16.29
N ALA A 66 -9.96 15.73 17.49
CA ALA A 66 -10.03 14.27 17.72
C ALA A 66 -11.18 13.61 16.95
N GLY A 67 -12.36 14.25 16.89
CA GLY A 67 -13.52 13.76 16.13
C GLY A 67 -13.42 13.91 14.60
N SER A 68 -12.35 14.54 14.10
CA SER A 68 -12.14 14.83 12.67
C SER A 68 -11.16 13.86 11.98
N GLY A 69 -10.59 12.92 12.74
CA GLY A 69 -9.75 11.84 12.20
C GLY A 69 -10.52 10.94 11.24
N SER A 70 -10.01 10.76 10.03
CA SER A 70 -10.64 9.92 8.99
C SER A 70 -10.01 8.53 8.86
N ASN A 71 -8.80 8.32 9.39
CA ASN A 71 -8.09 7.04 9.36
C ASN A 71 -7.48 6.80 10.75
N ASN A 72 -7.33 5.52 11.14
CA ASN A 72 -6.71 5.12 12.41
C ASN A 72 -5.36 5.82 12.68
N LEU A 73 -4.52 5.98 11.64
CA LEU A 73 -3.23 6.67 11.74
C LEU A 73 -3.38 8.19 11.94
N LEU A 74 -4.36 8.82 11.29
CA LEU A 74 -4.64 10.24 11.49
C LEU A 74 -5.27 10.47 12.85
N GLU A 75 -6.15 9.58 13.30
CA GLU A 75 -6.80 9.65 14.60
C GLU A 75 -5.77 9.56 15.73
N SER A 76 -4.81 8.64 15.64
CA SER A 76 -3.71 8.56 16.60
C SER A 76 -2.82 9.81 16.58
N PHE A 77 -2.44 10.29 15.38
CA PHE A 77 -1.64 11.52 15.25
C PHE A 77 -2.36 12.76 15.82
N ILE A 78 -3.65 12.92 15.50
CA ILE A 78 -4.46 14.04 15.98
C ILE A 78 -4.65 13.97 17.50
N LYS A 79 -4.82 12.76 18.06
CA LYS A 79 -4.93 12.56 19.51
C LYS A 79 -3.62 12.87 20.24
N ASP A 80 -2.48 12.47 19.67
CA ASP A 80 -1.16 12.81 20.20
C ASP A 80 -0.92 14.33 20.12
N LEU A 81 -1.32 14.96 19.01
CA LEU A 81 -1.21 16.40 18.79
C LEU A 81 -2.13 17.20 19.73
N SER A 82 -3.35 16.71 19.98
CA SER A 82 -4.31 17.38 20.86
C SER A 82 -3.95 17.28 22.34
N ALA A 83 -3.15 16.29 22.74
CA ALA A 83 -2.61 16.17 24.10
C ALA A 83 -1.55 17.24 24.42
N SER A 84 -0.79 17.70 23.42
CA SER A 84 0.22 18.77 23.59
C SER A 84 -0.32 20.18 23.31
N ILE A 85 -1.62 20.33 22.99
CA ILE A 85 -2.24 21.65 22.78
C ILE A 85 -2.18 22.47 24.09
N GLY A 86 -1.52 23.62 24.03
CA GLY A 86 -1.45 24.59 25.15
C GLY A 86 -0.08 24.73 25.81
N ASP A 87 0.91 23.92 25.44
CA ASP A 87 2.29 24.09 25.93
C ASP A 87 3.05 25.14 25.08
N GLU A 88 3.97 25.89 25.70
CA GLU A 88 4.84 26.84 24.98
C GLU A 88 5.66 26.16 23.87
N ARG A 89 5.89 24.84 24.04
CA ARG A 89 6.63 23.99 23.10
C ARG A 89 5.77 23.26 22.08
N PHE A 90 4.46 23.52 22.04
CA PHE A 90 3.52 22.84 21.14
C PHE A 90 4.01 22.78 19.68
N ARG A 91 4.56 23.88 19.15
CA ARG A 91 5.04 23.93 17.75
C ARG A 91 6.16 22.93 17.48
N VAL A 92 7.11 22.80 18.41
CA VAL A 92 8.27 21.92 18.27
C VAL A 92 7.85 20.45 18.44
N GLU A 93 6.96 20.17 19.38
CA GLU A 93 6.46 18.82 19.60
C GLU A 93 5.56 18.34 18.47
N ALA A 94 4.70 19.21 17.94
CA ALA A 94 3.89 18.93 16.75
C ALA A 94 4.75 18.64 15.51
N GLU A 95 5.83 19.40 15.29
CA GLU A 95 6.76 19.18 14.19
C GLU A 95 7.51 17.85 14.33
N LYS A 96 7.98 17.53 15.55
CA LYS A 96 8.60 16.24 15.85
C LYS A 96 7.64 15.08 15.61
N LEU A 97 6.42 15.16 16.13
CA LEU A 97 5.38 14.16 15.93
C LEU A 97 5.09 13.95 14.44
N LEU A 98 4.99 15.04 13.67
CA LEU A 98 4.79 14.97 12.22
C LEU A 98 5.92 14.20 11.54
N GLN A 99 7.16 14.51 11.91
CA GLN A 99 8.35 13.87 11.35
C GLN A 99 8.43 12.38 11.72
N ASP A 100 8.11 12.02 12.97
CA ASP A 100 8.08 10.62 13.42
C ASP A 100 7.05 9.79 12.65
N TYR A 101 5.85 10.34 12.43
CA TYR A 101 4.81 9.69 11.62
C TYR A 101 5.18 9.64 10.13
N GLU A 102 5.85 10.65 9.58
CA GLU A 102 6.33 10.65 8.20
C GLU A 102 7.37 9.53 7.98
N ILE A 103 8.32 9.37 8.92
CA ILE A 103 9.31 8.28 8.90
C ILE A 103 8.60 6.92 8.96
N LYS A 104 7.62 6.77 9.87
CA LYS A 104 6.85 5.53 10.01
C LYS A 104 6.11 5.15 8.72
N ILE A 105 5.43 6.12 8.10
CA ILE A 105 4.74 5.91 6.82
C ILE A 105 5.75 5.56 5.71
N ALA A 106 6.90 6.25 5.67
CA ALA A 106 7.94 5.99 4.68
C ALA A 106 8.50 4.56 4.79
N ASP A 107 8.71 4.09 6.01
CA ASP A 107 9.19 2.72 6.29
C ASP A 107 8.18 1.66 5.87
N GLU A 108 6.90 1.81 6.23
CA GLU A 108 5.82 0.91 5.80
C GLU A 108 5.68 0.88 4.26
N LEU A 109 5.82 2.04 3.60
CA LEU A 109 5.77 2.13 2.14
C LEU A 109 7.01 1.52 1.46
N MET A 110 8.14 1.39 2.15
CA MET A 110 9.37 0.84 1.57
C MET A 110 9.16 -0.60 1.09
N GLN A 111 8.54 -1.44 1.91
CA GLN A 111 8.28 -2.84 1.58
C GLN A 111 7.34 -2.97 0.38
N VAL A 112 6.24 -2.22 0.39
CA VAL A 112 5.28 -2.19 -0.73
C VAL A 112 5.95 -1.75 -2.03
N ARG A 113 6.81 -0.72 -1.95
CA ARG A 113 7.54 -0.17 -3.10
C ARG A 113 8.58 -1.15 -3.63
N LEU A 114 9.24 -1.90 -2.74
CA LEU A 114 10.16 -2.97 -3.12
C LEU A 114 9.42 -4.10 -3.85
N VAL A 115 8.32 -4.59 -3.30
CA VAL A 115 7.50 -5.65 -3.92
C VAL A 115 6.95 -5.19 -5.27
N ALA A 116 6.45 -3.95 -5.38
CA ALA A 116 5.94 -3.41 -6.63
C ALA A 116 7.01 -3.30 -7.73
N ARG A 117 8.29 -3.11 -7.37
CA ARG A 117 9.40 -3.01 -8.32
C ARG A 117 10.04 -4.37 -8.65
N VAL A 118 10.20 -5.21 -7.64
CA VAL A 118 10.89 -6.52 -7.76
C VAL A 118 9.93 -7.60 -8.27
N GLY A 119 8.65 -7.54 -7.93
CA GLY A 119 7.62 -8.49 -8.37
C GLY A 119 7.59 -8.71 -9.89
N PRO A 120 7.52 -7.65 -10.72
CA PRO A 120 7.58 -7.78 -12.17
C PRO A 120 8.89 -8.38 -12.69
N MET A 121 10.03 -8.04 -12.08
CA MET A 121 11.34 -8.60 -12.49
C MET A 121 11.43 -10.10 -12.20
N LEU A 122 10.94 -10.53 -11.03
CA LEU A 122 10.85 -11.94 -10.67
C LEU A 122 9.85 -12.69 -11.57
N GLY A 123 8.72 -12.06 -11.92
CA GLY A 123 7.76 -12.62 -12.88
C GLY A 123 8.35 -12.82 -14.26
N LEU A 124 9.11 -11.85 -14.79
CA LEU A 124 9.82 -11.97 -16.07
C LEU A 124 10.92 -13.05 -16.03
N MET A 125 11.66 -13.17 -14.94
CA MET A 125 12.61 -14.28 -14.77
C MET A 125 11.90 -15.63 -14.71
N GLY A 126 10.75 -15.71 -14.02
CA GLY A 126 9.93 -16.91 -13.91
C GLY A 126 9.37 -17.41 -15.25
N THR A 127 9.16 -16.52 -16.22
CA THR A 127 8.74 -16.91 -17.58
C THR A 127 9.91 -17.29 -18.48
N LEU A 128 11.10 -16.70 -18.28
CA LEU A 128 12.29 -16.99 -19.10
C LEU A 128 12.99 -18.32 -18.74
N ILE A 129 12.94 -18.75 -17.47
CA ILE A 129 13.53 -20.04 -17.03
C ILE A 129 12.93 -21.27 -17.74
N PRO A 130 11.60 -21.44 -17.83
CA PRO A 130 11.00 -22.56 -18.57
C PRO A 130 11.09 -22.42 -20.09
N MET A 131 11.30 -21.19 -20.61
CA MET A 131 11.44 -20.95 -22.05
C MET A 131 12.82 -21.34 -22.61
N GLY A 132 13.87 -21.39 -21.78
CA GLY A 132 15.20 -21.86 -22.19
C GLY A 132 15.17 -23.29 -22.75
N PRO A 133 14.64 -24.28 -22.01
CA PRO A 133 14.42 -25.63 -22.52
C PRO A 133 13.54 -25.68 -23.78
N ALA A 134 12.48 -24.85 -23.84
CA ALA A 134 11.55 -24.81 -24.97
C ALA A 134 12.21 -24.29 -26.27
N LEU A 135 13.08 -23.26 -26.18
CA LEU A 135 13.82 -22.71 -27.32
C LEU A 135 14.93 -23.65 -27.83
N ILE A 136 15.57 -24.40 -26.93
CA ILE A 136 16.59 -25.40 -27.29
C ILE A 136 15.92 -26.61 -28.00
N GLY A 137 14.72 -27.01 -27.57
CA GLY A 137 13.93 -28.02 -28.28
C GLY A 137 13.51 -27.60 -29.69
N LEU A 138 13.23 -26.31 -29.88
CA LEU A 138 12.89 -25.73 -31.19
C LEU A 138 14.08 -25.72 -32.16
N SER A 139 15.28 -25.33 -31.71
CA SER A 139 16.49 -25.29 -32.56
C SER A 139 16.99 -26.69 -32.96
N ALA A 140 16.66 -27.73 -32.18
CA ALA A 140 16.90 -29.13 -32.52
C ALA A 140 15.89 -29.71 -33.52
N GLY A 141 14.96 -28.89 -34.06
CA GLY A 141 13.98 -29.31 -35.08
C GLY A 141 12.85 -30.22 -34.55
N ASN A 142 12.72 -30.35 -33.23
CA ASN A 142 11.80 -31.30 -32.62
C ASN A 142 10.54 -30.59 -32.12
N ILE A 143 9.61 -30.31 -33.03
CA ILE A 143 8.33 -29.64 -32.75
C ILE A 143 7.49 -30.41 -31.70
N GLN A 144 7.80 -31.69 -31.47
CA GLN A 144 7.16 -32.51 -30.43
C GLN A 144 7.56 -32.12 -28.99
N GLN A 145 8.64 -31.36 -28.80
CA GLN A 145 9.05 -30.79 -27.50
C GLN A 145 8.43 -29.40 -27.22
N LEU A 146 7.66 -28.85 -28.15
CA LEU A 146 6.93 -27.58 -27.96
C LEU A 146 5.67 -27.75 -27.09
N ALA A 147 5.27 -28.99 -26.81
CA ALA A 147 4.13 -29.35 -25.97
C ALA A 147 4.61 -29.71 -24.55
#